data_AF-A0A0F3REC4-F1
#
_entry.id   AF-A0A0F3REC4-F1
#
_cell.length_a   1.000
_cell.length_b   1.000
_cell.length_c   1.000
_cell.angle_alpha   90.00
_cell.angle_beta   90.00
_cell.angle_gamma   90.00
#
_symmetry.space_group_name_H-M   'P 1'
#
loop_
_entity.id
_entity.type
_entity.pdbx_description
1 polymer ?
#
loop_
_entity_poly.entity_id
_entity_poly.type
_entity_poly.pdbx_seq_one_letter_code
_entity_poly.pdbx_strand_id
1 'polypeptide(L)'
;MAAGATYTTERSNYAHFSKPYRLEELSLFIIEPLAKKLNFQNVNELIAQIRLFNLHLGIVKGTVYGDPKFTDFLYNEKNRDIIEIYQNDIELVNGIIKKEIDGFISDRIVGSVNILGRAIDRNILEVPLNIKTPIHLMFSKKTVSLNIIEQFNFAIDDFLTSNEYKKIIKTYIYHILLPKSIDSRWCHIIGLLGCLAFAFSGIILSSRKNSTLFGTFLFAVLPSISSCIILDLIVNHDTGHLNFYFTPSYFYYIFVVVLLGFTIIKLFSYYSKQIAEDNYLEQSLNNIVAICDSFGQATFIIIGVAMVIIHKIKPLSFWGPFFAFITANCGAILRDFIMKEHSIKRIPRGVSIEISILWGIAFSVLLDMYGSNPNYNTIKYSMIIVISGAFITNLLAYHFGFLEWRFRNENTSLEKQT
;
A
#
# COMPACT_ATOMS: atom_id res chain seq x y z
N MET A 1 19.68 -31.88 5.27
CA MET A 1 19.42 -30.90 4.19
C MET A 1 19.29 -29.55 4.84
N ALA A 2 19.90 -28.52 4.27
CA ALA A 2 19.68 -27.12 4.67
C ALA A 2 19.01 -26.39 3.52
N ALA A 3 18.01 -25.56 3.82
CA ALA A 3 17.37 -24.68 2.84
C ALA A 3 17.90 -23.26 2.99
N GLY A 4 17.66 -22.40 2.00
CA GLY A 4 18.07 -20.99 2.10
C GLY A 4 19.56 -20.75 1.87
N ALA A 5 20.27 -21.65 1.17
CA ALA A 5 21.72 -21.59 1.07
C ALA A 5 22.19 -20.87 -0.22
N THR A 6 23.08 -19.90 -0.06
CA THR A 6 23.89 -19.34 -1.15
C THR A 6 25.01 -20.30 -1.52
N TYR A 7 25.18 -20.55 -2.82
CA TYR A 7 26.31 -21.32 -3.35
C TYR A 7 27.63 -20.56 -3.14
N THR A 8 28.64 -21.26 -2.64
CA THR A 8 30.04 -20.80 -2.63
C THR A 8 30.96 -21.97 -2.97
N THR A 9 32.14 -21.67 -3.53
CA THR A 9 33.14 -22.70 -3.85
C THR A 9 33.51 -23.51 -2.61
N GLU A 10 33.71 -22.85 -1.47
CA GLU A 10 33.99 -23.51 -0.19
C GLU A 10 32.88 -24.48 0.23
N ARG A 11 31.62 -24.05 0.20
CA ARG A 11 30.47 -24.91 0.56
C ARG A 11 30.31 -26.08 -0.40
N SER A 12 30.63 -25.87 -1.67
CA SER A 12 30.57 -26.92 -2.70
C SER A 12 31.57 -28.06 -2.48
N ASN A 13 32.61 -27.85 -1.66
CA ASN A 13 33.57 -28.90 -1.32
C ASN A 13 32.90 -30.01 -0.49
N TYR A 14 32.07 -29.63 0.49
CA TYR A 14 31.46 -30.57 1.44
C TYR A 14 29.97 -30.81 1.24
N ALA A 15 29.30 -30.06 0.37
CA ALA A 15 27.88 -30.20 0.08
C ALA A 15 27.57 -30.25 -1.42
N HIS A 16 26.50 -30.95 -1.76
CA HIS A 16 25.84 -30.84 -3.06
C HIS A 16 24.76 -29.76 -3.02
N PHE A 17 24.46 -29.18 -4.18
CA PHE A 17 23.48 -28.11 -4.34
C PHE A 17 22.41 -28.51 -5.36
N SER A 18 21.16 -28.16 -5.08
CA SER A 18 20.09 -28.23 -6.08
C SER A 18 20.22 -27.11 -7.12
N LYS A 19 19.38 -27.14 -8.15
CA LYS A 19 19.00 -25.94 -8.90
C LYS A 19 18.43 -24.88 -7.94
N PRO A 20 18.61 -23.59 -8.23
CA PRO A 20 18.05 -22.55 -7.39
C PRO A 20 16.52 -22.56 -7.47
N TYR A 21 15.86 -22.46 -6.31
CA TYR A 21 14.40 -22.47 -6.22
C TYR A 21 13.80 -21.09 -5.92
N ARG A 22 14.63 -20.09 -5.60
CA ARG A 22 14.26 -18.67 -5.54
C ARG A 22 15.47 -17.78 -5.74
N LEU A 23 15.20 -16.51 -6.08
CA LEU A 23 16.17 -15.44 -5.99
C LEU A 23 15.93 -14.66 -4.69
N GLU A 24 17.00 -14.33 -4.01
CA GLU A 24 17.04 -13.44 -2.85
C GLU A 24 17.50 -12.06 -3.31
N GLU A 25 16.81 -11.01 -2.86
CA GLU A 25 17.22 -9.62 -3.10
C GLU A 25 17.68 -9.03 -1.78
N LEU A 26 18.92 -8.52 -1.73
CA LEU A 26 19.45 -7.90 -0.52
C LEU A 26 19.08 -6.43 -0.44
N SER A 27 18.81 -5.97 0.78
CA SER A 27 18.52 -4.57 1.08
C SER A 27 19.26 -4.12 2.35
N LEU A 28 19.60 -2.85 2.38
CA LEU A 28 20.08 -2.16 3.56
C LEU A 28 18.88 -1.48 4.24
N PHE A 29 18.63 -1.84 5.49
CA PHE A 29 17.62 -1.23 6.34
C PHE A 29 18.33 -0.24 7.27
N ILE A 30 18.16 1.05 7.01
CA ILE A 30 18.96 2.11 7.65
C ILE A 30 18.08 3.29 8.06
N ILE A 31 18.49 4.01 9.10
CA ILE A 31 17.78 5.21 9.56
C ILE A 31 17.64 6.27 8.45
N GLU A 32 16.45 6.88 8.36
CA GLU A 32 16.04 7.80 7.30
C GLU A 32 17.05 8.91 6.96
N PRO A 33 17.66 9.62 7.95
CA PRO A 33 18.58 10.71 7.64
C PRO A 33 19.84 10.24 6.91
N LEU A 34 20.31 9.02 7.17
CA LEU A 34 21.48 8.43 6.52
C LEU A 34 21.10 7.78 5.19
N ALA A 35 19.92 7.16 5.11
CA ALA A 35 19.38 6.62 3.86
C ALA A 35 19.37 7.66 2.73
N LYS A 36 18.95 8.89 3.03
CA LYS A 36 18.88 10.00 2.05
C LYS A 36 20.24 10.48 1.54
N LYS A 37 21.33 10.17 2.25
CA LYS A 37 22.70 10.53 1.85
C LYS A 37 23.33 9.50 0.91
N LEU A 38 22.79 8.28 0.89
CA LEU A 38 23.29 7.20 0.05
C LEU A 38 22.85 7.42 -1.40
N ASN A 39 23.81 7.31 -2.32
CA ASN A 39 23.56 7.37 -3.76
C ASN A 39 24.62 6.55 -4.50
N PHE A 40 24.32 5.27 -4.77
CA PHE A 40 25.26 4.34 -5.39
C PHE A 40 24.60 3.60 -6.55
N GLN A 41 25.38 3.30 -7.58
CA GLN A 41 24.97 2.51 -8.73
C GLN A 41 25.54 1.08 -8.69
N ASN A 42 26.60 0.87 -7.91
CA ASN A 42 27.29 -0.41 -7.80
C ASN A 42 27.84 -0.65 -6.38
N VAL A 43 28.31 -1.88 -6.15
CA VAL A 43 28.83 -2.34 -4.85
C VAL A 43 30.06 -1.55 -4.39
N ASN A 44 30.94 -1.12 -5.31
CA ASN A 44 32.15 -0.39 -4.92
C ASN A 44 31.79 1.01 -4.37
N GLU A 45 30.86 1.70 -5.01
CA GLU A 45 30.34 2.98 -4.54
C GLU A 45 29.63 2.84 -3.18
N LEU A 46 28.85 1.77 -3.00
CA LEU A 46 28.22 1.46 -1.72
C LEU A 46 29.28 1.27 -0.61
N ILE A 47 30.30 0.44 -0.86
CA ILE A 47 31.40 0.22 0.09
C ILE A 47 32.11 1.53 0.43
N ALA A 48 32.40 2.35 -0.58
CA ALA A 48 33.04 3.65 -0.39
C ALA A 48 32.18 4.59 0.45
N GLN A 49 30.86 4.61 0.25
CA GLN A 49 29.94 5.45 1.02
C GLN A 49 29.73 4.97 2.46
N ILE A 50 29.68 3.65 2.68
CA ILE A 50 29.65 3.07 4.03
C ILE A 50 30.84 3.58 4.85
N ARG A 51 32.04 3.60 4.25
CA ARG A 51 33.25 4.15 4.87
C ARG A 51 33.21 5.67 5.01
N LEU A 52 32.87 6.37 3.93
CA LEU A 52 32.87 7.85 3.90
C LEU A 52 31.94 8.45 4.95
N PHE A 53 30.77 7.84 5.14
CA PHE A 53 29.77 8.31 6.11
C PHE A 53 29.90 7.63 7.47
N ASN A 54 30.92 6.79 7.66
CA ASN A 54 31.16 6.02 8.89
C ASN A 54 29.89 5.31 9.39
N LEU A 55 29.20 4.61 8.49
CA LEU A 55 27.92 3.96 8.80
C LEU A 55 28.18 2.72 9.64
N HIS A 56 27.63 2.68 10.86
CA HIS A 56 27.72 1.50 11.71
C HIS A 56 26.64 0.49 11.30
N LEU A 57 27.04 -0.61 10.68
CA LEU A 57 26.13 -1.60 10.12
C LEU A 57 26.20 -2.94 10.83
N GLY A 58 25.05 -3.54 11.06
CA GLY A 58 24.93 -4.90 11.58
C GLY A 58 24.81 -5.95 10.48
N ILE A 59 25.44 -7.11 10.69
CA ILE A 59 25.29 -8.32 9.86
C ILE A 59 25.08 -9.57 10.73
N VAL A 60 24.53 -10.63 10.15
CA VAL A 60 24.38 -11.94 10.82
C VAL A 60 25.58 -12.83 10.48
N LYS A 61 26.16 -13.45 11.50
CA LYS A 61 27.31 -14.35 11.38
C LYS A 61 27.02 -15.51 10.42
N GLY A 62 27.94 -15.74 9.47
CA GLY A 62 27.88 -16.86 8.52
C GLY A 62 26.98 -16.63 7.30
N THR A 63 26.33 -15.46 7.21
CA THR A 63 25.55 -15.05 6.05
C THR A 63 26.45 -14.65 4.90
N VAL A 64 26.08 -15.04 3.68
CA VAL A 64 26.75 -14.63 2.43
C VAL A 64 25.93 -13.53 1.80
N TYR A 65 26.51 -12.36 1.57
CA TYR A 65 25.82 -11.15 1.11
C TYR A 65 25.86 -10.99 -0.42
N GLY A 66 25.68 -12.12 -1.12
CA GLY A 66 25.50 -12.19 -2.57
C GLY A 66 26.75 -11.90 -3.40
N ASP A 67 27.27 -10.67 -3.33
CA ASP A 67 28.51 -10.28 -3.99
C ASP A 67 29.73 -10.70 -3.13
N PRO A 68 30.71 -11.44 -3.67
CA PRO A 68 31.87 -11.88 -2.91
C PRO A 68 32.70 -10.72 -2.35
N LYS A 69 32.94 -9.66 -3.13
CA LYS A 69 33.70 -8.49 -2.67
C LYS A 69 32.97 -7.77 -1.54
N PHE A 70 31.64 -7.68 -1.64
CA PHE A 70 30.83 -7.09 -0.58
C PHE A 70 30.86 -7.93 0.69
N THR A 71 30.73 -9.25 0.56
CA THR A 71 30.81 -10.19 1.68
C THR A 71 32.18 -10.11 2.36
N ASP A 72 33.27 -10.12 1.58
CA ASP A 72 34.64 -9.99 2.08
C ASP A 72 34.85 -8.66 2.80
N PHE A 73 34.30 -7.56 2.27
CA PHE A 73 34.32 -6.26 2.94
C PHE A 73 33.63 -6.33 4.31
N LEU A 74 32.44 -6.90 4.41
CA LEU A 74 31.68 -6.96 5.67
C LEU A 74 32.38 -7.84 6.72
N TYR A 75 33.05 -8.93 6.31
CA TYR A 75 33.77 -9.80 7.24
C TYR A 75 35.23 -9.43 7.50
N ASN A 76 35.78 -8.42 6.82
CA ASN A 76 37.17 -8.02 7.01
C ASN A 76 37.43 -7.53 8.45
N GLU A 77 38.51 -7.98 9.09
CA GLU A 77 38.87 -7.58 10.45
C GLU A 77 39.17 -6.09 10.57
N LYS A 78 39.70 -5.46 9.50
CA LYS A 78 39.97 -4.01 9.47
C LYS A 78 38.70 -3.16 9.52
N ASN A 79 37.54 -3.80 9.32
CA ASN A 79 36.27 -3.15 9.14
C ASN A 79 35.35 -3.23 10.37
N ARG A 80 35.84 -3.81 11.48
CA ARG A 80 35.10 -4.01 12.73
C ARG A 80 34.78 -2.73 13.49
N ASP A 81 35.41 -1.63 13.11
CA ASP A 81 35.10 -0.27 13.58
C ASP A 81 33.71 0.21 13.13
N ILE A 82 33.22 -0.28 11.99
CA ILE A 82 31.89 0.10 11.46
C ILE A 82 30.98 -1.09 11.16
N ILE A 83 31.47 -2.34 11.27
CA ILE A 83 30.67 -3.54 11.06
C ILE A 83 30.56 -4.34 12.34
N GLU A 84 29.34 -4.49 12.83
CA GLU A 84 29.01 -5.32 13.99
C GLU A 84 28.38 -6.65 13.55
N ILE A 85 28.82 -7.76 14.16
CA ILE A 85 28.37 -9.11 13.81
C ILE A 85 27.51 -9.66 14.94
N TYR A 86 26.26 -9.98 14.61
CA TYR A 86 25.27 -10.58 15.51
C TYR A 86 25.11 -12.08 15.23
N GLN A 87 24.63 -12.86 16.22
CA GLN A 87 24.48 -14.31 16.03
C GLN A 87 23.25 -14.67 15.21
N ASN A 88 22.19 -13.85 15.28
CA ASN A 88 20.90 -14.11 14.64
C ASN A 88 20.16 -12.79 14.37
N ASP A 89 19.08 -12.87 13.59
CA ASP A 89 18.25 -11.71 13.23
C ASP A 89 17.61 -11.01 14.43
N ILE A 90 17.32 -11.73 15.52
CA ILE A 90 16.69 -11.14 16.71
C ILE A 90 17.66 -10.18 17.38
N GLU A 91 18.90 -10.61 17.60
CA GLU A 91 19.97 -9.77 18.15
C GLU A 91 20.29 -8.58 17.23
N LEU A 92 20.37 -8.82 15.92
CA LEU A 92 20.61 -7.78 14.92
C LEU A 92 19.56 -6.67 15.00
N VAL A 93 18.27 -7.04 15.09
CA VAL A 93 17.20 -6.05 15.19
C VAL A 93 17.19 -5.36 16.56
N ASN A 94 17.59 -6.06 17.63
CA ASN A 94 17.77 -5.41 18.93
C ASN A 94 18.89 -4.36 18.89
N GLY A 95 19.95 -4.60 18.12
CA GLY A 95 21.03 -3.62 17.93
C GLY A 95 20.54 -2.29 17.35
N ILE A 96 19.69 -2.34 16.31
CA ILE A 96 19.13 -1.11 15.73
C ILE A 96 18.14 -0.40 16.68
N ILE A 97 17.35 -1.17 17.45
CA ILE A 97 16.44 -0.62 18.47
C ILE A 97 17.22 0.07 19.60
N LYS A 98 18.31 -0.55 20.06
CA LYS A 98 19.20 -0.03 21.10
C LYS A 98 20.13 1.08 20.62
N LYS A 99 20.11 1.40 19.32
CA LYS A 99 20.94 2.43 18.69
C LYS A 99 22.43 2.08 18.66
N GLU A 100 22.76 0.79 18.71
CA GLU A 100 24.12 0.25 18.60
C GLU A 100 24.61 0.34 17.14
N ILE A 101 23.68 0.16 16.19
CA ILE A 101 23.91 0.28 14.74
C ILE A 101 22.97 1.32 14.11
N ASP A 102 23.41 1.87 12.98
CA ASP A 102 22.65 2.79 12.13
C ASP A 102 21.74 2.05 11.13
N GLY A 103 22.13 0.83 10.76
CA GLY A 103 21.40 0.01 9.80
C GLY A 103 21.88 -1.44 9.78
N PHE A 104 21.18 -2.29 9.06
CA PHE A 104 21.57 -3.69 8.87
C PHE A 104 21.27 -4.18 7.46
N ILE A 105 21.99 -5.22 7.04
CA ILE A 105 21.82 -5.83 5.71
C ILE A 105 21.13 -7.18 5.86
N SER A 106 20.07 -7.40 5.09
CA SER A 106 19.27 -8.62 5.12
C SER A 106 18.64 -8.90 3.75
N ASP A 107 18.14 -10.12 3.55
CA ASP A 107 17.08 -10.39 2.57
C ASP A 107 15.96 -9.38 2.75
N ARG A 108 15.46 -8.87 1.63
CA ARG A 108 14.45 -7.81 1.58
C ARG A 108 13.16 -8.18 2.30
N ILE A 109 12.69 -9.42 2.18
CA ILE A 109 11.44 -9.88 2.80
C ILE A 109 11.66 -10.10 4.29
N VAL A 110 12.72 -10.80 4.68
CA VAL A 110 13.09 -11.05 6.09
C VAL A 110 13.30 -9.74 6.83
N GLY A 111 14.08 -8.82 6.25
CA GLY A 111 14.35 -7.52 6.84
C GLY A 111 13.07 -6.68 6.97
N SER A 112 12.19 -6.70 5.96
CA SER A 112 10.87 -6.04 6.04
C SER A 112 10.01 -6.59 7.17
N VAL A 113 9.95 -7.92 7.36
CA VAL A 113 9.20 -8.55 8.47
C VAL A 113 9.81 -8.20 9.82
N ASN A 114 11.14 -8.15 9.90
CA ASN A 114 11.86 -7.87 11.13
C ASN A 114 11.65 -6.43 11.62
N ILE A 115 11.37 -5.48 10.73
CA ILE A 115 11.03 -4.09 11.10
C ILE A 115 9.53 -3.85 11.21
N LEU A 116 8.70 -4.61 10.48
CA LEU A 116 7.26 -4.41 10.43
C LEU A 116 6.63 -4.66 11.81
N GLY A 117 5.82 -3.71 12.28
CA GLY A 117 5.08 -3.85 13.53
C GLY A 117 5.91 -3.67 14.81
N ARG A 118 7.20 -3.34 14.72
CA ARG A 118 8.02 -3.02 15.89
C ARG A 118 7.98 -1.52 16.16
N ALA A 119 7.79 -1.14 17.42
CA ALA A 119 7.89 0.24 17.89
C ALA A 119 9.36 0.68 17.86
N ILE A 120 9.86 1.01 16.68
CA ILE A 120 11.19 1.56 16.49
C ILE A 120 11.02 3.08 16.45
N ASP A 121 11.50 3.78 17.48
CA ASP A 121 11.52 5.26 17.56
C ASP A 121 12.35 5.92 16.44
N ARG A 122 12.90 5.12 15.53
CA ARG A 122 13.71 5.54 14.38
C ARG A 122 12.97 5.14 13.11
N ASN A 123 12.66 6.11 12.26
CA ASN A 123 12.20 5.85 10.90
C ASN A 123 13.30 5.06 10.15
N ILE A 124 13.10 3.76 9.96
CA ILE A 124 13.96 2.91 9.15
C ILE A 124 13.45 2.91 7.71
N LEU A 125 14.36 3.12 6.76
CA LEU A 125 14.08 3.00 5.33
C LEU A 125 14.81 1.80 4.75
N GLU A 126 14.14 1.13 3.80
CA GLU A 126 14.77 0.17 2.92
C GLU A 126 15.50 0.88 1.78
N VAL A 127 16.77 0.55 1.60
CA VAL A 127 17.60 0.92 0.45
C VAL A 127 17.96 -0.37 -0.30
N PRO A 128 17.34 -0.65 -1.46
CA PRO A 128 17.65 -1.84 -2.24
C PRO A 128 19.12 -1.83 -2.69
N LEU A 129 19.83 -2.93 -2.49
CA LEU A 129 21.23 -3.05 -2.93
C LEU A 129 21.35 -3.50 -4.39
N ASN A 130 20.24 -3.93 -5.00
CA ASN A 130 20.18 -4.54 -6.33
C ASN A 130 21.08 -5.78 -6.50
N ILE A 131 21.50 -6.40 -5.39
CA ILE A 131 22.22 -7.67 -5.37
C ILE A 131 21.16 -8.78 -5.36
N LYS A 132 21.15 -9.59 -6.42
CA LYS A 132 20.29 -10.78 -6.54
C LYS A 132 21.12 -12.03 -6.39
N THR A 133 20.69 -12.93 -5.52
CA THR A 133 21.45 -14.14 -5.19
C THR A 133 20.59 -15.38 -5.36
N PRO A 134 21.04 -16.37 -6.14
CA PRO A 134 20.31 -17.63 -6.27
C PRO A 134 20.41 -18.42 -4.96
N ILE A 135 19.25 -18.92 -4.52
CA ILE A 135 19.12 -19.70 -3.29
C ILE A 135 18.82 -21.15 -3.62
N HIS A 136 19.58 -22.03 -2.98
CA HIS A 136 19.62 -23.45 -3.26
C HIS A 136 19.29 -24.26 -2.00
N LEU A 137 18.92 -25.52 -2.21
CA LEU A 137 18.95 -26.54 -1.17
C LEU A 137 20.35 -27.14 -1.13
N MET A 138 20.88 -27.29 0.09
CA MET A 138 22.20 -27.83 0.35
C MET A 138 22.09 -29.22 0.99
N PHE A 139 22.73 -30.21 0.37
CA PHE A 139 22.70 -31.61 0.76
C PHE A 139 24.08 -32.12 1.15
N SER A 140 24.15 -33.00 2.14
CA SER A 140 25.41 -33.61 2.55
C SER A 140 25.90 -34.59 1.50
N LYS A 141 27.15 -34.43 1.03
CA LYS A 141 27.79 -35.39 0.12
C LYS A 141 27.98 -36.78 0.76
N LYS A 142 27.98 -36.87 2.09
CA LYS A 142 28.14 -38.14 2.81
C LYS A 142 26.89 -39.02 2.75
N THR A 143 25.70 -38.41 2.61
CA THR A 143 24.42 -39.11 2.81
C THR A 143 23.46 -39.00 1.63
N VAL A 144 23.73 -38.12 0.64
CA VAL A 144 22.83 -37.88 -0.49
C VAL A 144 23.60 -38.04 -1.79
N SER A 145 23.13 -38.96 -2.64
CA SER A 145 23.72 -39.20 -3.97
C SER A 145 23.23 -38.18 -5.00
N LEU A 146 24.00 -38.02 -6.08
CA LEU A 146 23.67 -37.13 -7.20
C LEU A 146 22.32 -37.47 -7.86
N ASN A 147 21.97 -38.76 -7.96
CA ASN A 147 20.68 -39.19 -8.50
C ASN A 147 19.49 -38.62 -7.70
N ILE A 148 19.59 -38.58 -6.37
CA ILE A 148 18.55 -37.97 -5.52
C ILE A 148 18.48 -36.45 -5.78
N ILE A 149 19.61 -35.78 -5.99
CA ILE A 149 19.65 -34.34 -6.29
C ILE A 149 19.00 -34.05 -7.64
N GLU A 150 19.22 -34.89 -8.65
CA GLU A 150 18.55 -34.77 -9.95
C GLU A 150 17.04 -34.91 -9.82
N GLN A 151 16.55 -35.89 -9.05
CA GLN A 151 15.12 -36.03 -8.75
C GLN A 151 14.55 -34.80 -8.04
N PHE A 152 15.29 -34.23 -7.08
CA PHE A 152 14.92 -32.96 -6.45
C PHE A 152 14.86 -31.80 -7.44
N ASN A 153 15.79 -31.75 -8.40
CA ASN A 153 15.82 -30.70 -9.40
C ASN A 153 14.60 -30.77 -10.33
N PHE A 154 14.18 -31.97 -10.74
CA PHE A 154 12.93 -32.15 -11.48
C PHE A 154 11.72 -31.70 -10.66
N ALA A 155 11.65 -32.10 -9.39
CA ALA A 155 10.56 -31.69 -8.50
C ALA A 155 10.52 -30.16 -8.27
N ILE A 156 11.67 -29.48 -8.24
CA ILE A 156 11.75 -28.02 -8.17
C ILE A 156 11.16 -27.40 -9.43
N ASP A 157 11.57 -27.86 -10.61
CA ASP A 157 11.09 -27.32 -11.89
C ASP A 157 9.56 -27.50 -12.02
N ASP A 158 9.04 -28.68 -11.67
CA ASP A 158 7.61 -28.96 -11.66
C ASP A 158 6.86 -28.09 -10.64
N PHE A 159 7.40 -27.94 -9.43
CA PHE A 159 6.77 -27.15 -8.38
C PHE A 159 6.71 -25.66 -8.73
N LEU A 160 7.77 -25.09 -9.31
CA LEU A 160 7.82 -23.67 -9.69
C LEU A 160 6.77 -23.29 -10.75
N THR A 161 6.31 -24.24 -11.55
CA THR A 161 5.24 -24.02 -12.55
C THR A 161 3.83 -24.29 -12.02
N SER A 162 3.73 -24.86 -10.81
CA SER A 162 2.45 -25.29 -10.22
C SER A 162 1.58 -24.13 -9.70
N ASN A 163 0.27 -24.37 -9.64
CA ASN A 163 -0.67 -23.44 -8.99
C ASN A 163 -0.45 -23.33 -7.47
N GLU A 164 0.09 -24.37 -6.83
CA GLU A 164 0.35 -24.35 -5.39
C GLU A 164 1.51 -23.39 -5.07
N TYR A 165 2.56 -23.33 -5.91
CA TYR A 165 3.62 -22.34 -5.78
C TYR A 165 3.06 -20.91 -5.83
N LYS A 166 2.24 -20.59 -6.84
CA LYS A 166 1.58 -19.28 -6.96
C LYS A 166 0.76 -18.95 -5.72
N LYS A 167 0.03 -19.91 -5.18
CA LYS A 167 -0.79 -19.75 -3.97
C LYS A 167 0.05 -19.51 -2.72
N ILE A 168 1.20 -20.18 -2.57
CA ILE A 168 2.14 -19.97 -1.46
C ILE A 168 2.72 -18.55 -1.55
N ILE A 169 3.26 -18.16 -2.71
CA ILE A 169 3.80 -16.82 -2.93
C ILE A 169 2.73 -15.76 -2.64
N LYS A 170 1.51 -15.95 -3.15
CA LYS A 170 0.40 -15.04 -2.90
C LYS A 170 0.03 -14.93 -1.41
N THR A 171 0.06 -16.03 -0.68
CA THR A 171 -0.35 -16.06 0.74
C THR A 171 0.69 -15.42 1.65
N TYR A 172 1.98 -15.59 1.36
CA TYR A 172 3.06 -15.16 2.26
C TYR A 172 3.75 -13.88 1.80
N ILE A 173 4.05 -13.73 0.51
CA ILE A 173 4.82 -12.57 0.04
C ILE A 173 3.93 -11.32 -0.09
N TYR A 174 2.72 -11.42 -0.64
CA TYR A 174 1.82 -10.25 -0.68
C TYR A 174 1.41 -9.77 0.70
N HIS A 175 1.26 -10.69 1.66
CA HIS A 175 0.98 -10.32 3.05
C HIS A 175 2.07 -9.42 3.65
N ILE A 176 3.30 -9.45 3.12
CA ILE A 176 4.42 -8.61 3.55
C ILE A 176 4.55 -7.37 2.65
N LEU A 177 4.53 -7.55 1.32
CA LEU A 177 4.77 -6.46 0.38
C LEU A 177 3.61 -5.47 0.27
N LEU A 178 2.36 -5.90 0.49
CA LEU A 178 1.20 -5.05 0.36
C LEU A 178 1.06 -4.05 1.53
N PRO A 179 1.15 -4.46 2.82
CA PRO A 179 1.25 -3.50 3.93
C PRO A 179 2.37 -2.50 3.71
N LYS A 180 3.57 -2.96 3.34
CA LYS A 180 4.70 -2.06 3.05
C LYS A 180 4.43 -1.07 1.91
N SER A 181 3.64 -1.46 0.92
CA SER A 181 3.24 -0.57 -0.17
C SER A 181 2.26 0.50 0.32
N ILE A 182 1.35 0.14 1.21
CA ILE A 182 0.38 1.04 1.84
C ILE A 182 1.06 1.98 2.84
N ASP A 183 2.01 1.46 3.61
CA ASP A 183 2.79 2.22 4.59
C ASP A 183 3.81 3.17 3.93
N SER A 184 3.96 3.11 2.61
CA SER A 184 4.87 3.99 1.91
C SER A 184 4.36 5.43 1.86
N ARG A 185 5.29 6.39 1.78
CA ARG A 185 4.97 7.83 1.79
C ARG A 185 4.04 8.26 0.66
N TRP A 186 4.22 7.71 -0.54
CA TRP A 186 3.39 8.10 -1.68
C TRP A 186 1.93 7.67 -1.47
N CYS A 187 1.71 6.49 -0.90
CA CYS A 187 0.37 5.99 -0.62
C CYS A 187 -0.29 6.81 0.49
N HIS A 188 0.45 7.16 1.55
CA HIS A 188 0.00 8.10 2.58
C HIS A 188 -0.42 9.47 2.03
N ILE A 189 0.38 10.04 1.11
CA ILE A 189 0.07 11.34 0.48
C ILE A 189 -1.23 11.23 -0.33
N ILE A 190 -1.37 10.20 -1.16
CA ILE A 190 -2.58 10.01 -1.97
C ILE A 190 -3.80 9.75 -1.07
N GLY A 191 -3.66 8.93 -0.02
CA GLY A 191 -4.69 8.72 0.99
C GLY A 191 -5.15 10.01 1.65
N LEU A 192 -4.20 10.87 2.06
CA LEU A 192 -4.50 12.19 2.62
C LEU A 192 -5.24 13.08 1.62
N LEU A 193 -4.79 13.14 0.37
CA LEU A 193 -5.48 13.90 -0.67
C LEU A 193 -6.91 13.37 -0.90
N GLY A 194 -7.12 12.06 -0.84
CA GLY A 194 -8.44 11.43 -0.92
C GLY A 194 -9.36 11.87 0.24
N CYS A 195 -8.84 11.87 1.47
CA CYS A 195 -9.58 12.35 2.64
C CYS A 195 -9.90 13.85 2.54
N LEU A 196 -8.95 14.67 2.10
CA LEU A 196 -9.15 16.10 1.90
C LEU A 196 -10.17 16.37 0.79
N ALA A 197 -10.14 15.61 -0.30
CA ALA A 197 -11.14 15.71 -1.36
C ALA A 197 -12.55 15.45 -0.82
N PHE A 198 -12.74 14.37 -0.05
CA PHE A 198 -14.01 14.12 0.63
C PHE A 198 -14.42 15.24 1.59
N ALA A 199 -13.46 15.81 2.33
CA ALA A 199 -13.71 16.95 3.20
C ALA A 199 -14.19 18.19 2.43
N PHE A 200 -13.52 18.53 1.31
CA PHE A 200 -13.93 19.64 0.44
C PHE A 200 -15.34 19.45 -0.12
N SER A 201 -15.65 18.23 -0.58
CA SER A 201 -16.99 17.87 -1.02
C SER A 201 -18.01 18.09 0.10
N GLY A 202 -17.73 17.59 1.31
CA GLY A 202 -18.59 17.79 2.49
C GLY A 202 -18.77 19.25 2.90
N ILE A 203 -17.74 20.09 2.77
CA ILE A 203 -17.80 21.52 3.08
C ILE A 203 -18.74 22.25 2.11
N ILE A 204 -18.51 22.13 0.80
CA ILE A 204 -19.34 22.75 -0.25
C ILE A 204 -20.79 22.33 -0.10
N LEU A 205 -20.97 21.08 0.27
CA LEU A 205 -22.27 20.50 0.41
C LEU A 205 -23.00 21.03 1.67
N SER A 206 -22.28 21.12 2.79
CA SER A 206 -22.82 21.67 4.03
C SER A 206 -23.20 23.15 3.93
N SER A 207 -22.51 23.92 3.09
CA SER A 207 -22.81 25.34 2.88
C SER A 207 -24.13 25.54 2.16
N ARG A 208 -24.52 24.64 1.25
CA ARG A 208 -25.85 24.69 0.61
C ARG A 208 -26.98 24.49 1.60
N LYS A 209 -26.74 23.65 2.61
CA LYS A 209 -27.69 23.38 3.71
C LYS A 209 -27.66 24.44 4.80
N ASN A 210 -26.83 25.48 4.69
CA ASN A 210 -26.58 26.45 5.77
C ASN A 210 -26.30 25.75 7.11
N SER A 211 -25.45 24.71 7.07
CA SER A 211 -25.14 23.91 8.26
C SER A 211 -24.28 24.69 9.26
N THR A 212 -24.34 24.29 10.53
CA THR A 212 -23.42 24.82 11.56
C THR A 212 -21.99 24.32 11.31
N LEU A 213 -20.98 24.97 11.92
CA LEU A 213 -19.59 24.51 11.86
C LEU A 213 -19.44 23.04 12.25
N PHE A 214 -20.16 22.62 13.29
CA PHE A 214 -20.20 21.22 13.71
C PHE A 214 -20.81 20.31 12.65
N GLY A 215 -21.93 20.72 12.04
CA GLY A 215 -22.54 19.99 10.93
C GLY A 215 -21.60 19.88 9.71
N THR A 216 -20.92 20.96 9.34
CA THR A 216 -19.89 20.97 8.29
C THR A 216 -18.76 20.00 8.60
N PHE A 217 -18.25 20.01 9.83
CA PHE A 217 -17.21 19.08 10.25
C PHE A 217 -17.68 17.62 10.13
N LEU A 218 -18.90 17.33 10.60
CA LEU A 218 -19.49 15.99 10.48
C LEU A 218 -19.57 15.55 9.01
N PHE A 219 -20.11 16.39 8.12
CA PHE A 219 -20.22 16.06 6.69
C PHE A 219 -18.89 15.90 5.98
N ALA A 220 -17.86 16.64 6.38
CA ALA A 220 -16.51 16.55 5.82
C ALA A 220 -15.80 15.25 6.23
N VAL A 221 -16.01 14.81 7.46
CA VAL A 221 -15.31 13.65 8.06
C VAL A 221 -15.99 12.32 7.71
N LEU A 222 -17.32 12.33 7.57
CA LEU A 222 -18.13 11.13 7.37
C LEU A 222 -17.61 10.21 6.25
N PRO A 223 -17.31 10.68 5.03
CA PRO A 223 -16.93 9.78 3.94
C PRO A 223 -15.66 8.98 4.20
N SER A 224 -14.64 9.61 4.78
CA SER A 224 -13.37 8.94 5.03
C SER A 224 -13.44 8.04 6.26
N ILE A 225 -14.10 8.51 7.32
CA ILE A 225 -14.02 7.83 8.62
C ILE A 225 -14.97 6.68 8.75
N SER A 226 -16.23 6.86 8.34
CA SER A 226 -17.22 5.79 8.49
C SER A 226 -16.85 4.58 7.64
N SER A 227 -16.28 4.79 6.44
CA SER A 227 -15.75 3.72 5.61
C SER A 227 -14.68 2.88 6.33
N CYS A 228 -13.73 3.52 7.02
CA CYS A 228 -12.68 2.82 7.77
C CYS A 228 -13.23 2.13 9.03
N ILE A 229 -14.11 2.78 9.79
CA ILE A 229 -14.70 2.17 11.00
C ILE A 229 -15.50 0.92 10.64
N ILE A 230 -16.30 0.97 9.58
CA ILE A 230 -17.08 -0.18 9.12
C ILE A 230 -16.16 -1.30 8.65
N LEU A 231 -15.10 -0.96 7.93
CA LEU A 231 -14.08 -1.92 7.51
C LEU A 231 -13.46 -2.65 8.71
N ASP A 232 -13.06 -1.89 9.73
CA ASP A 232 -12.44 -2.44 10.94
C ASP A 232 -13.41 -3.33 11.72
N LEU A 233 -14.68 -2.94 11.83
CA LEU A 233 -15.72 -3.74 12.48
C LEU A 233 -15.97 -5.07 11.75
N ILE A 234 -15.92 -5.08 10.41
CA ILE A 234 -16.18 -6.29 9.61
C ILE A 234 -15.03 -7.29 9.74
N VAL A 235 -13.78 -6.82 9.82
CA VAL A 235 -12.62 -7.72 9.75
C VAL A 235 -12.29 -8.39 11.09
N ASN A 236 -12.78 -7.85 12.21
CA ASN A 236 -12.60 -8.33 13.58
C ASN A 236 -11.12 -8.43 14.03
N HIS A 237 -10.85 -7.92 15.23
CA HIS A 237 -9.52 -7.44 15.65
C HIS A 237 -8.85 -8.40 16.64
N ASP A 238 -7.98 -9.30 16.16
CA ASP A 238 -7.07 -10.07 17.02
C ASP A 238 -5.58 -9.77 16.75
N THR A 239 -5.26 -9.04 15.67
CA THR A 239 -3.89 -8.62 15.37
C THR A 239 -3.77 -7.14 15.71
N GLY A 240 -2.99 -6.79 16.75
CA GLY A 240 -2.78 -5.42 17.29
C GLY A 240 -2.15 -4.38 16.36
N HIS A 241 -2.41 -4.47 15.06
CA HIS A 241 -2.14 -3.45 14.06
C HIS A 241 -3.48 -2.88 13.62
N LEU A 242 -3.92 -1.79 14.25
CA LEU A 242 -5.00 -0.96 13.71
C LEU A 242 -4.65 -0.59 12.27
N ASN A 243 -5.45 -1.09 11.34
CA ASN A 243 -5.20 -0.92 9.92
C ASN A 243 -5.63 0.49 9.51
N PHE A 244 -4.72 1.17 8.82
CA PHE A 244 -4.70 2.63 8.71
C PHE A 244 -4.55 3.31 10.07
N TYR A 245 -3.36 3.87 10.28
CA TYR A 245 -3.16 4.94 11.23
C TYR A 245 -4.27 5.99 11.04
N PHE A 246 -5.33 5.93 11.85
CA PHE A 246 -5.95 7.13 12.40
C PHE A 246 -4.91 7.80 13.29
N THR A 247 -3.79 8.18 12.68
CA THR A 247 -2.91 9.18 13.27
C THR A 247 -3.83 10.38 13.48
N PRO A 248 -3.92 10.88 14.72
CA PRO A 248 -4.74 12.04 15.03
C PRO A 248 -4.50 13.22 14.07
N SER A 249 -3.34 13.26 13.40
CA SER A 249 -3.04 14.17 12.30
C SER A 249 -4.10 14.24 11.20
N TYR A 250 -4.70 13.13 10.74
CA TYR A 250 -5.73 13.20 9.69
C TYR A 250 -6.95 14.00 10.14
N PHE A 251 -7.37 13.81 11.40
CA PHE A 251 -8.45 14.60 12.01
C PHE A 251 -8.06 16.07 12.11
N TYR A 252 -6.84 16.38 12.54
CA TYR A 252 -6.37 17.77 12.61
C TYR A 252 -6.36 18.44 11.23
N TYR A 253 -5.91 17.74 10.18
CA TYR A 253 -5.93 18.30 8.83
C TYR A 253 -7.35 18.57 8.33
N ILE A 254 -8.27 17.62 8.50
CA ILE A 254 -9.67 17.82 8.09
C ILE A 254 -10.29 18.97 8.90
N PHE A 255 -10.06 19.03 10.21
CA PHE A 255 -10.57 20.10 11.07
C PHE A 255 -10.08 21.48 10.63
N VAL A 256 -8.79 21.61 10.33
CA VAL A 256 -8.21 22.87 9.81
C VAL A 256 -8.83 23.27 8.48
N VAL A 257 -8.97 22.32 7.54
CA VAL A 257 -9.60 22.58 6.24
C VAL A 257 -11.06 22.97 6.38
N VAL A 258 -11.80 22.35 7.29
CA VAL A 258 -13.19 22.72 7.62
C VAL A 258 -13.27 24.12 8.19
N LEU A 259 -12.39 24.48 9.15
CA LEU A 259 -12.40 25.80 9.77
C LEU A 259 -12.08 26.90 8.74
N LEU A 260 -11.08 26.68 7.89
CA LEU A 260 -10.73 27.59 6.80
C LEU A 260 -11.88 27.69 5.78
N GLY A 261 -12.39 26.55 5.30
CA GLY A 261 -13.48 26.50 4.33
C GLY A 261 -14.75 27.18 4.84
N PHE A 262 -15.15 26.91 6.08
CA PHE A 262 -16.30 27.54 6.72
C PHE A 262 -16.11 29.06 6.85
N THR A 263 -14.92 29.51 7.25
CA THR A 263 -14.60 30.94 7.39
C THR A 263 -14.62 31.64 6.04
N ILE A 264 -14.02 31.05 5.00
CA ILE A 264 -14.00 31.58 3.64
C ILE A 264 -15.41 31.72 3.10
N ILE A 265 -16.23 30.67 3.21
CA ILE A 265 -17.63 30.69 2.72
C ILE A 265 -18.44 31.75 3.47
N LYS A 266 -18.27 31.87 4.79
CA LYS A 266 -18.95 32.88 5.60
C LYS A 266 -18.53 34.31 5.22
N LEU A 267 -17.23 34.57 5.04
CA LEU A 267 -16.72 35.85 4.57
C LEU A 267 -17.26 36.18 3.18
N PHE A 268 -17.23 35.21 2.26
CA PHE A 268 -17.75 35.38 0.91
C PHE A 268 -19.26 35.72 0.93
N SER A 269 -20.05 35.02 1.76
CA SER A 269 -21.48 35.32 1.93
C SER A 269 -21.76 36.70 2.52
N TYR A 270 -20.83 37.25 3.31
CA TYR A 270 -20.97 38.58 3.92
C TYR A 270 -20.68 39.70 2.91
N TYR A 271 -19.61 39.57 2.12
CA TYR A 271 -19.21 40.58 1.13
C TYR A 271 -20.02 40.50 -0.17
N SER A 272 -20.48 39.30 -0.53
CA SER A 272 -21.16 39.04 -1.79
C SER A 272 -22.62 38.66 -1.53
N LYS A 273 -23.46 39.68 -1.29
CA LYS A 273 -24.93 39.52 -1.20
C LYS A 273 -25.59 39.23 -2.55
N GLN A 274 -24.87 39.40 -3.66
CA GLN A 274 -25.43 39.48 -5.02
C GLN A 274 -25.08 38.26 -5.91
N ILE A 275 -24.38 37.26 -5.38
CA ILE A 275 -23.88 36.10 -6.13
C ILE A 275 -24.74 34.84 -5.93
N ALA A 276 -25.81 34.93 -5.13
CA ALA A 276 -26.68 33.80 -4.80
C ALA A 276 -27.52 33.25 -5.98
N GLU A 277 -27.50 33.90 -7.15
CA GLU A 277 -28.31 33.53 -8.33
C GLU A 277 -27.48 33.16 -9.58
N ASP A 278 -26.15 33.05 -9.46
CA ASP A 278 -25.30 32.73 -10.61
C ASP A 278 -25.27 31.22 -10.91
N ASN A 279 -26.09 30.80 -11.87
CA ASN A 279 -26.14 29.42 -12.39
C ASN A 279 -24.75 28.85 -12.74
N TYR A 280 -23.82 29.71 -13.16
CA TYR A 280 -22.44 29.31 -13.48
C TYR A 280 -21.64 28.85 -12.25
N LEU A 281 -21.77 29.56 -11.13
CA LEU A 281 -21.09 29.21 -9.88
C LEU A 281 -21.66 27.93 -9.27
N GLU A 282 -22.99 27.74 -9.35
CA GLU A 282 -23.62 26.52 -8.89
C GLU A 282 -23.13 25.30 -9.69
N GLN A 283 -23.02 25.44 -11.02
CA GLN A 283 -22.46 24.39 -11.88
C GLN A 283 -20.99 24.11 -11.58
N SER A 284 -20.18 25.16 -11.32
CA SER A 284 -18.77 25.00 -10.94
C SER A 284 -18.63 24.23 -9.62
N LEU A 285 -19.42 24.57 -8.61
CA LEU A 285 -19.45 23.86 -7.33
C LEU A 285 -19.90 22.40 -7.49
N ASN A 286 -20.88 22.12 -8.37
CA ASN A 286 -21.29 20.75 -8.70
C ASN A 286 -20.14 19.95 -9.33
N ASN A 287 -19.40 20.55 -10.26
CA ASN A 287 -18.24 19.92 -10.88
C ASN A 287 -17.15 19.63 -9.84
N ILE A 288 -16.88 20.57 -8.92
CA ILE A 288 -15.87 20.38 -7.86
C ILE A 288 -16.28 19.24 -6.92
N VAL A 289 -17.55 19.19 -6.50
CA VAL A 289 -18.08 18.10 -5.68
C VAL A 289 -17.91 16.76 -6.39
N ALA A 290 -18.26 16.67 -7.68
CA ALA A 290 -18.10 15.45 -8.46
C ALA A 290 -16.64 15.01 -8.57
N ILE A 291 -15.71 15.93 -8.84
CA ILE A 291 -14.26 15.65 -8.89
C ILE A 291 -13.76 15.15 -7.54
N CYS A 292 -14.14 15.83 -6.46
CA CYS A 292 -13.69 15.50 -5.11
C CYS A 292 -14.19 14.13 -4.65
N ASP A 293 -15.48 13.85 -4.82
CA ASP A 293 -16.06 12.55 -4.48
C ASP A 293 -15.43 11.42 -5.34
N SER A 294 -15.27 11.66 -6.65
CA SER A 294 -14.64 10.68 -7.56
C SER A 294 -13.22 10.31 -7.14
N PHE A 295 -12.42 11.31 -6.75
CA PHE A 295 -11.04 11.11 -6.34
C PHE A 295 -10.93 10.40 -4.99
N GLY A 296 -11.77 10.81 -4.02
CA GLY A 296 -11.88 10.14 -2.73
C GLY A 296 -12.26 8.67 -2.87
N GLN A 297 -13.31 8.37 -3.65
CA GLN A 297 -13.76 7.01 -3.93
C GLN A 297 -12.66 6.16 -4.57
N ALA A 298 -12.01 6.69 -5.63
CA ALA A 298 -10.96 5.98 -6.35
C ALA A 298 -9.78 5.58 -5.44
N THR A 299 -9.40 6.47 -4.52
CA THR A 299 -8.33 6.21 -3.55
C THR A 299 -8.71 5.10 -2.56
N PHE A 300 -9.95 5.09 -2.11
CA PHE A 300 -10.42 4.15 -1.08
C PHE A 300 -10.68 2.74 -1.61
N ILE A 301 -10.80 2.53 -2.92
CA ILE A 301 -10.84 1.19 -3.55
C ILE A 301 -9.63 0.35 -3.15
N ILE A 302 -8.43 0.96 -3.16
CA ILE A 302 -7.17 0.27 -2.85
C ILE A 302 -7.17 -0.26 -1.42
N ILE A 303 -7.67 0.56 -0.48
CA ILE A 303 -7.72 0.22 0.95
C ILE A 303 -8.57 -1.03 1.17
N GLY A 304 -9.74 -1.11 0.52
CA GLY A 304 -10.65 -2.25 0.64
C GLY A 304 -10.02 -3.55 0.15
N VAL A 305 -9.51 -3.58 -1.08
CA VAL A 305 -8.86 -4.79 -1.64
C VAL A 305 -7.63 -5.20 -0.85
N ALA A 306 -6.86 -4.22 -0.38
CA ALA A 306 -5.68 -4.50 0.43
C ALA A 306 -6.02 -5.20 1.74
N MET A 307 -7.07 -4.75 2.43
CA MET A 307 -7.51 -5.33 3.70
C MET A 307 -7.75 -6.84 3.60
N VAL A 308 -8.38 -7.27 2.51
CA VAL A 308 -8.68 -8.68 2.21
C VAL A 308 -7.40 -9.52 2.15
N ILE A 309 -6.33 -8.99 1.56
CA ILE A 309 -5.05 -9.70 1.42
C ILE A 309 -4.28 -9.70 2.74
N ILE A 310 -4.25 -8.56 3.43
CA ILE A 310 -3.55 -8.42 4.71
C ILE A 310 -4.15 -9.41 5.72
N HIS A 311 -5.47 -9.52 5.79
CA HIS A 311 -6.16 -10.43 6.70
C HIS A 311 -6.35 -11.84 6.14
N LYS A 312 -5.75 -12.15 4.98
CA LYS A 312 -5.81 -13.47 4.34
C LYS A 312 -7.26 -13.97 4.12
N ILE A 313 -8.20 -13.05 3.88
CA ILE A 313 -9.60 -13.34 3.60
C ILE A 313 -9.71 -13.96 2.19
N LYS A 314 -10.42 -15.08 2.07
CA LYS A 314 -10.56 -15.84 0.82
C LYS A 314 -12.04 -16.08 0.48
N PRO A 315 -12.41 -16.12 -0.82
CA PRO A 315 -11.57 -15.90 -2.00
C PRO A 315 -11.42 -14.40 -2.36
N LEU A 316 -10.22 -14.00 -2.84
CA LEU A 316 -9.91 -12.61 -3.21
C LEU A 316 -10.82 -12.08 -4.33
N SER A 317 -11.20 -12.94 -5.29
CA SER A 317 -12.06 -12.56 -6.42
C SER A 317 -13.45 -12.09 -5.99
N PHE A 318 -13.96 -12.58 -4.85
CA PHE A 318 -15.25 -12.17 -4.30
C PHE A 318 -15.10 -11.05 -3.28
N TRP A 319 -14.23 -11.25 -2.28
CA TRP A 319 -14.10 -10.31 -1.18
C TRP A 319 -13.38 -9.02 -1.56
N GLY A 320 -12.44 -9.07 -2.50
CA GLY A 320 -11.72 -7.87 -2.97
C GLY A 320 -12.68 -6.79 -3.50
N PRO A 321 -13.50 -7.08 -4.52
CA PRO A 321 -14.50 -6.13 -5.03
C PRO A 321 -15.53 -5.69 -3.99
N PHE A 322 -15.96 -6.60 -3.12
CA PHE A 322 -16.93 -6.27 -2.07
C PHE A 322 -16.37 -5.25 -1.06
N PHE A 323 -15.13 -5.45 -0.62
CA PHE A 323 -14.45 -4.54 0.28
C PHE A 323 -14.11 -3.21 -0.38
N ALA A 324 -13.70 -3.23 -1.65
CA ALA A 324 -13.50 -2.01 -2.44
C ALA A 324 -14.78 -1.16 -2.52
N PHE A 325 -15.93 -1.81 -2.72
CA PHE A 325 -17.23 -1.14 -2.70
C PHE A 325 -17.50 -0.48 -1.35
N ILE A 326 -17.34 -1.22 -0.24
CA ILE A 326 -17.60 -0.71 1.11
C ILE A 326 -16.72 0.51 1.40
N THR A 327 -15.41 0.39 1.21
CA THR A 327 -14.48 1.47 1.56
C THR A 327 -14.67 2.71 0.69
N ALA A 328 -14.90 2.53 -0.61
CA ALA A 328 -15.08 3.66 -1.53
C ALA A 328 -16.42 4.37 -1.33
N ASN A 329 -17.52 3.65 -1.11
CA ASN A 329 -18.85 4.22 -1.22
C ASN A 329 -19.57 4.44 0.12
N CYS A 330 -19.32 3.59 1.12
CA CYS A 330 -20.17 3.54 2.31
C CYS A 330 -20.24 4.88 3.04
N GLY A 331 -19.10 5.56 3.22
CA GLY A 331 -19.10 6.84 3.89
C GLY A 331 -19.74 7.97 3.09
N ALA A 332 -19.58 7.99 1.77
CA ALA A 332 -20.28 8.96 0.93
C ALA A 332 -21.81 8.72 0.98
N ILE A 333 -22.25 7.46 0.96
CA ILE A 333 -23.66 7.08 1.13
C ILE A 333 -24.20 7.58 2.48
N LEU A 334 -23.46 7.39 3.57
CA LEU A 334 -23.89 7.81 4.90
C LEU A 334 -23.99 9.34 5.02
N ARG A 335 -22.99 10.07 4.51
CA ARG A 335 -23.04 11.54 4.42
C ARG A 335 -24.30 11.99 3.69
N ASP A 336 -24.57 11.38 2.55
CA ASP A 336 -25.68 11.77 1.69
C ASP A 336 -27.05 11.42 2.29
N PHE A 337 -27.13 10.28 2.99
CA PHE A 337 -28.33 9.86 3.71
C PHE A 337 -28.70 10.83 4.82
N ILE A 338 -27.71 11.23 5.65
CA ILE A 338 -27.90 12.24 6.69
C ILE A 338 -28.32 13.56 6.07
N MET A 339 -27.79 13.87 4.88
CA MET A 339 -28.06 15.14 4.27
C MET A 339 -29.47 15.29 3.70
N LYS A 340 -30.19 14.22 3.32
CA LYS A 340 -31.55 14.31 2.74
C LYS A 340 -31.66 15.35 1.60
N GLU A 341 -30.97 15.12 0.47
CA GLU A 341 -31.13 15.98 -0.71
C GLU A 341 -31.03 15.18 -2.02
N HIS A 342 -32.06 15.32 -2.87
CA HIS A 342 -32.16 14.70 -4.19
C HIS A 342 -31.79 15.66 -5.35
N SER A 343 -31.47 16.93 -5.04
CA SER A 343 -31.32 18.02 -6.01
C SER A 343 -29.93 18.15 -6.63
N ILE A 344 -28.91 17.50 -6.07
CA ILE A 344 -27.52 17.71 -6.48
C ILE A 344 -27.13 16.70 -7.55
N LYS A 345 -26.81 17.18 -8.75
CA LYS A 345 -26.21 16.37 -9.83
C LYS A 345 -24.86 15.82 -9.35
N ARG A 346 -24.87 14.55 -8.96
CA ARG A 346 -23.67 13.74 -8.68
C ARG A 346 -23.57 12.63 -9.71
N ILE A 347 -22.46 11.90 -9.67
CA ILE A 347 -22.44 10.59 -10.33
C ILE A 347 -23.66 9.82 -9.80
N PRO A 348 -24.52 9.31 -10.70
CA PRO A 348 -25.67 8.53 -10.29
C PRO A 348 -25.22 7.37 -9.42
N ARG A 349 -25.87 7.14 -8.27
CA ARG A 349 -25.38 6.22 -7.23
C ARG A 349 -25.10 4.82 -7.76
N GLY A 350 -25.94 4.34 -8.69
CA GLY A 350 -25.73 3.05 -9.34
C GLY A 350 -24.38 2.97 -10.04
N VAL A 351 -24.05 3.99 -10.83
CA VAL A 351 -22.83 4.01 -11.66
C VAL A 351 -21.57 4.09 -10.82
N SER A 352 -21.55 4.89 -9.75
CA SER A 352 -20.39 5.02 -8.84
C SER A 352 -20.07 3.69 -8.10
N ILE A 353 -21.11 2.96 -7.70
CA ILE A 353 -20.99 1.63 -7.08
C ILE A 353 -20.43 0.62 -8.08
N GLU A 354 -20.99 0.58 -9.30
CA GLU A 354 -20.55 -0.31 -10.37
C GLU A 354 -19.08 -0.07 -10.74
N ILE A 355 -18.67 1.20 -10.85
CA ILE A 355 -17.27 1.58 -11.12
C ILE A 355 -16.36 1.07 -10.01
N SER A 356 -16.75 1.24 -8.74
CA SER A 356 -15.94 0.79 -7.60
C SER A 356 -15.76 -0.73 -7.58
N ILE A 357 -16.83 -1.48 -7.89
CA ILE A 357 -16.79 -2.95 -7.99
C ILE A 357 -15.90 -3.36 -9.17
N LEU A 358 -16.09 -2.75 -10.34
CA LEU A 358 -15.32 -3.05 -11.55
C LEU A 358 -13.82 -2.86 -11.31
N TRP A 359 -13.42 -1.71 -10.74
CA TRP A 359 -12.02 -1.45 -10.45
C TRP A 359 -11.49 -2.26 -9.27
N GLY A 360 -12.35 -2.66 -8.33
CA GLY A 360 -12.02 -3.66 -7.31
C GLY A 360 -11.72 -5.05 -7.90
N ILE A 361 -12.48 -5.48 -8.92
CA ILE A 361 -12.20 -6.70 -9.70
C ILE A 361 -10.88 -6.54 -10.44
N ALA A 362 -10.71 -5.43 -11.19
CA ALA A 362 -9.50 -5.17 -11.95
C ALA A 362 -8.26 -5.21 -11.04
N PHE A 363 -8.32 -4.60 -9.86
CA PHE A 363 -7.21 -4.64 -8.91
C PHE A 363 -6.94 -6.05 -8.38
N SER A 364 -8.00 -6.79 -8.04
CA SER A 364 -7.88 -8.18 -7.58
C SER A 364 -7.25 -9.09 -8.63
N VAL A 365 -7.59 -8.88 -9.91
CA VAL A 365 -7.01 -9.59 -11.06
C VAL A 365 -5.55 -9.19 -11.29
N LEU A 366 -5.22 -7.90 -11.25
CA LEU A 366 -3.84 -7.43 -11.39
C LEU A 366 -2.92 -8.04 -10.33
N LEU A 367 -3.38 -8.10 -9.08
CA LEU A 367 -2.62 -8.75 -8.00
C LEU A 367 -2.50 -10.26 -8.20
N ASP A 368 -3.49 -10.92 -8.78
CA ASP A 368 -3.39 -12.34 -9.12
C ASP A 368 -2.40 -12.60 -10.26
N MET A 369 -2.46 -11.79 -11.32
CA MET A 369 -1.54 -11.86 -12.47
C MET A 369 -0.08 -11.70 -12.06
N TYR A 370 0.22 -10.70 -11.20
CA TYR A 370 1.58 -10.47 -10.72
C TYR A 370 1.98 -11.37 -9.54
N GLY A 371 1.08 -12.25 -9.07
CA GLY A 371 1.31 -13.08 -7.89
C GLY A 371 2.37 -14.16 -8.04
N SER A 372 2.83 -14.44 -9.28
CA SER A 372 3.93 -15.39 -9.50
C SER A 372 5.31 -14.79 -9.20
N ASN A 373 5.46 -13.46 -9.28
CA ASN A 373 6.69 -12.72 -8.99
C ASN A 373 6.34 -11.35 -8.39
N PRO A 374 5.86 -11.30 -7.14
CA PRO A 374 5.39 -10.07 -6.54
C PRO A 374 6.58 -9.13 -6.27
N ASN A 375 6.49 -7.91 -6.79
CA ASN A 375 7.46 -6.84 -6.60
C ASN A 375 6.75 -5.60 -6.07
N TYR A 376 7.44 -4.83 -5.22
CA TYR A 376 6.95 -3.53 -4.76
C TYR A 376 6.54 -2.61 -5.92
N ASN A 377 7.35 -2.55 -6.99
CA ASN A 377 7.07 -1.68 -8.12
C ASN A 377 5.80 -2.10 -8.87
N THR A 378 5.57 -3.41 -9.06
CA THR A 378 4.37 -3.89 -9.75
C THR A 378 3.12 -3.57 -8.94
N ILE A 379 3.15 -3.79 -7.62
CA ILE A 379 2.05 -3.41 -6.71
C ILE A 379 1.77 -1.90 -6.79
N LYS A 380 2.82 -1.07 -6.69
CA LYS A 380 2.71 0.39 -6.78
C LYS A 380 2.04 0.81 -8.09
N TYR A 381 2.49 0.28 -9.23
CA TYR A 381 1.89 0.63 -10.52
C TYR A 381 0.46 0.12 -10.66
N SER A 382 0.14 -1.07 -10.15
CA SER A 382 -1.24 -1.57 -10.12
C SER A 382 -2.17 -0.64 -9.33
N MET A 383 -1.73 -0.14 -8.16
CA MET A 383 -2.49 0.82 -7.38
C MET A 383 -2.71 2.13 -8.14
N ILE A 384 -1.66 2.69 -8.76
CA ILE A 384 -1.76 3.93 -9.55
C ILE A 384 -2.71 3.78 -10.74
N ILE A 385 -2.63 2.64 -11.46
CA ILE A 385 -3.52 2.34 -12.59
C ILE A 385 -4.97 2.30 -12.12
N VAL A 386 -5.24 1.63 -11.00
CA VAL A 386 -6.60 1.48 -10.47
C VAL A 386 -7.17 2.81 -9.99
N ILE A 387 -6.39 3.61 -9.24
CA ILE A 387 -6.82 4.94 -8.79
C ILE A 387 -7.10 5.85 -9.99
N SER A 388 -6.16 5.92 -10.94
CA SER A 388 -6.31 6.79 -12.12
C SER A 388 -7.47 6.35 -12.99
N GLY A 389 -7.60 5.04 -13.20
CA GLY A 389 -8.67 4.43 -13.96
C GLY A 389 -10.04 4.70 -13.34
N ALA A 390 -10.21 4.40 -12.06
CA ALA A 390 -11.45 4.64 -11.32
C ALA A 390 -11.85 6.12 -11.33
N PHE A 391 -10.88 7.02 -11.11
CA PHE A 391 -11.11 8.46 -11.15
C PHE A 391 -11.57 8.94 -12.53
N ILE A 392 -10.88 8.53 -13.60
CA ILE A 392 -11.24 8.89 -14.98
C ILE A 392 -12.62 8.33 -15.34
N THR A 393 -12.90 7.07 -15.02
CA THR A 393 -14.21 6.47 -15.32
C THR A 393 -15.35 7.16 -14.57
N ASN A 394 -15.12 7.58 -13.32
CA ASN A 394 -16.09 8.35 -12.55
C ASN A 394 -16.36 9.73 -13.20
N LEU A 395 -15.33 10.42 -13.67
CA LEU A 395 -15.49 11.71 -14.36
C LEU A 395 -16.17 11.58 -15.72
N LEU A 396 -15.84 10.53 -16.48
CA LEU A 396 -16.54 10.22 -17.73
C LEU A 396 -18.01 9.92 -17.46
N ALA A 397 -18.31 9.15 -16.42
CA ALA A 397 -19.68 8.88 -15.99
C ALA A 397 -20.45 10.15 -15.65
N TYR A 398 -19.81 11.08 -14.94
CA TYR A 398 -20.38 12.38 -14.60
C TYR A 398 -20.66 13.25 -15.84
N HIS A 399 -19.71 13.32 -16.78
CA HIS A 399 -19.82 14.21 -17.94
C HIS A 399 -20.77 13.69 -19.02
N PHE A 400 -20.72 12.39 -19.31
CA PHE A 400 -21.53 11.77 -20.36
C PHE A 400 -22.92 11.33 -19.88
N GLY A 401 -23.18 11.36 -18.57
CA GLY A 401 -24.48 11.02 -18.00
C GLY A 401 -24.90 9.59 -18.35
N PHE A 402 -24.05 8.60 -18.04
CA PHE A 402 -24.36 7.19 -18.29
C PHE A 402 -25.73 6.83 -17.67
N LEU A 403 -26.59 6.18 -18.46
CA LEU A 403 -27.92 5.76 -18.04
C LEU A 403 -27.80 4.88 -16.80
N GLU A 404 -28.45 5.27 -15.70
CA GLU A 404 -28.77 4.31 -14.64
C GLU A 404 -29.63 3.21 -15.25
N TRP A 405 -29.15 1.96 -15.22
CA TRP A 405 -29.95 0.81 -15.61
C TRP A 405 -31.02 0.56 -14.56
N ARG A 406 -32.15 1.25 -14.70
CA ARG A 406 -33.34 1.04 -13.87
C ARG A 406 -34.20 -0.05 -14.45
N PHE A 407 -34.91 -0.80 -13.59
CA PHE A 407 -35.91 -1.79 -14.00
C PHE A 407 -36.99 -1.21 -14.92
N ARG A 408 -37.23 0.10 -14.86
CA ARG A 408 -38.11 0.85 -15.76
C ARG A 408 -37.42 2.17 -16.09
N ASN A 409 -37.36 2.52 -17.38
CA ASN A 409 -37.01 3.88 -17.78
C ASN A 409 -38.17 4.80 -17.38
N GLU A 410 -37.91 5.85 -16.61
CA GLU A 410 -38.90 6.89 -16.36
C GLU A 410 -39.24 7.56 -17.69
N ASN A 411 -40.39 7.21 -18.27
CA ASN A 411 -40.98 8.02 -19.32
C ASN A 411 -41.39 9.35 -18.68
N THR A 412 -40.58 10.39 -18.90
CA THR A 412 -40.93 11.80 -18.67
C THR A 412 -42.06 12.24 -19.61
N SER A 413 -43.25 11.66 -19.45
CA SER A 413 -44.44 12.01 -20.23
C SER A 413 -45.76 11.62 -19.56
N LEU A 414 -45.91 11.74 -18.24
CA LEU A 414 -47.18 11.47 -17.55
C LEU A 414 -47.59 12.46 -16.43
N GLU A 415 -47.02 13.67 -16.38
CA GLU A 415 -47.51 14.77 -15.53
C GLU A 415 -47.86 16.06 -16.31
N LYS A 416 -48.34 15.91 -17.54
CA LYS A 416 -49.19 16.92 -18.18
C LYS A 416 -50.44 16.21 -18.70
N GLN A 417 -51.61 16.58 -18.16
CA GLN A 417 -52.95 15.97 -18.28
C GLN A 417 -53.18 14.92 -17.17
N THR A 418 -53.85 15.24 -16.07
CA THR A 418 -55.14 15.95 -15.96
C THR A 418 -55.25 16.70 -14.63
#